data_AF-A0A953P1R3-F1
#
_entry.id   AF-A0A953P1R3-F1
#
_cell.length_a   1.000
_cell.length_b   1.000
_cell.length_c   1.000
_cell.angle_alpha   90.00
_cell.angle_beta   90.00
_cell.angle_gamma   90.00
#
_symmetry.space_group_name_H-M   'P 1'
#
loop_
_entity.id
_entity.type
_entity.pdbx_description
1 polymer ?
#
loop_
_entity_poly.entity_id
_entity_poly.type
_entity_poly.pdbx_seq_one_letter_code
_entity_poly.pdbx_strand_id
1 'polypeptide(L)' 'QSIKVKETFRNLSARTNILWAAGRKEDALKAGDAAIAKGKADNVNTSAFEKRVADMKAGKM' A
#
# COMPACT_ATOMS: atom_id res chain seq x y z
N GLN A 1 2.64 -24.55 -8.14
CA GLN A 1 3.63 -23.49 -8.38
C GLN A 1 3.50 -22.44 -7.29
N SER A 2 4.45 -22.41 -6.35
CA SER A 2 4.50 -21.36 -5.32
C SER A 2 4.98 -20.09 -6.00
N ILE A 3 4.07 -19.20 -6.38
CA ILE A 3 4.43 -17.83 -6.75
C ILE A 3 5.05 -17.27 -5.49
N LYS A 4 6.38 -17.24 -5.45
CA LYS A 4 7.16 -16.56 -4.43
C LYS A 4 6.74 -15.10 -4.59
N VAL A 5 5.69 -14.68 -3.89
CA VAL A 5 5.18 -13.32 -3.99
C VAL A 5 6.25 -12.50 -3.31
N LYS A 6 7.28 -12.12 -4.08
CA LYS A 6 8.31 -11.18 -3.65
C LYS A 6 7.53 -10.06 -2.98
N GLU A 7 7.89 -9.74 -1.74
CA GLU A 7 7.31 -8.67 -0.94
C GLU A 7 7.61 -7.31 -1.59
N THR A 8 7.07 -7.14 -2.79
CA THR A 8 7.20 -5.98 -3.61
C THR A 8 6.18 -4.98 -3.14
N PHE A 9 6.47 -3.73 -3.44
CA PHE A 9 5.57 -2.61 -3.29
C PHE A 9 4.12 -2.93 -3.74
N ARG A 10 3.93 -3.73 -4.81
CA ARG A 10 2.61 -4.19 -5.28
C ARG A 10 1.86 -5.11 -4.31
N ASN A 11 2.56 -5.99 -3.60
CA ASN A 11 1.91 -6.90 -2.66
C ASN A 11 1.45 -6.14 -1.40
N LEU A 12 2.30 -5.24 -0.90
CA LEU A 12 1.95 -4.36 0.21
C LEU A 12 0.84 -3.37 -0.16
N SER A 13 0.86 -2.81 -1.37
CA SER A 13 -0.21 -1.91 -1.84
C SER A 13 -1.55 -2.62 -2.00
N ALA A 14 -1.54 -3.87 -2.48
CA ALA A 14 -2.73 -4.72 -2.51
C ALA A 14 -3.26 -4.97 -1.09
N ARG A 15 -2.36 -5.24 -0.13
CA ARG A 15 -2.71 -5.45 1.28
C ARG A 15 -3.34 -4.19 1.91
N THR A 16 -2.82 -3.00 1.60
CA THR A 16 -3.43 -1.72 1.99
C THR A 16 -4.84 -1.58 1.44
N ASN A 17 -5.07 -1.90 0.16
CA ASN A 17 -6.39 -1.79 -0.45
C ASN A 17 -7.39 -2.79 0.14
N ILE A 18 -6.93 -3.99 0.52
CA ILE A 18 -7.75 -5.00 1.22
C ILE A 18 -8.12 -4.50 2.63
N LEU A 19 -7.16 -3.96 3.39
CA LEU A 19 -7.42 -3.40 4.72
C LEU A 19 -8.37 -2.19 4.65
N TRP A 20 -8.23 -1.37 3.60
CA TRP A 20 -9.12 -0.23 3.34
C TRP A 20 -10.55 -0.69 3.05
N ALA A 21 -10.71 -1.65 2.14
CA ALA A 21 -12.00 -2.25 1.81
C ALA A 21 -12.65 -2.98 3.01
N ALA A 22 -11.82 -3.52 3.92
CA ALA A 22 -12.27 -4.12 5.17
C ALA A 22 -12.69 -3.10 6.25
N GLY A 23 -12.70 -1.80 5.94
CA GLY A 23 -13.03 -0.73 6.88
C GLY A 23 -11.94 -0.44 7.92
N ARG A 24 -10.79 -1.14 7.86
CA ARG A 24 -9.65 -0.96 8.76
C ARG A 24 -8.75 0.16 8.26
N LYS A 25 -9.30 1.38 8.19
CA LYS A 25 -8.65 2.57 7.62
C LYS A 25 -7.29 2.88 8.27
N GLU A 26 -7.19 2.77 9.59
CA GLU A 26 -5.92 3.00 10.31
C GLU A 26 -4.84 1.96 9.96
N ASP A 27 -5.22 0.69 9.86
CA ASP A 27 -4.33 -0.42 9.50
C ASP A 27 -3.90 -0.30 8.03
N ALA A 28 -4.82 0.12 7.16
CA ALA A 28 -4.56 0.40 5.75
C ALA A 28 -3.56 1.55 5.57
N LEU A 29 -3.71 2.64 6.32
CA LEU A 29 -2.76 3.76 6.29
C LEU A 29 -1.37 3.32 6.77
N LYS A 30 -1.28 2.55 7.87
CA LYS A 30 -0.01 1.99 8.34
C LYS A 30 0.63 1.05 7.32
N ALA A 31 -0.15 0.16 6.72
CA ALA A 31 0.32 -0.73 5.66
C ALA A 31 0.76 0.06 4.42
N GLY A 32 0.08 1.18 4.13
CA GLY A 32 0.39 2.09 3.04
C GLY A 32 1.73 2.78 3.25
N ASP A 33 1.97 3.36 4.42
CA ASP A 33 3.25 3.96 4.79
C ASP A 33 4.40 2.94 4.71
N ALA A 34 4.18 1.73 5.24
CA ALA A 34 5.15 0.64 5.14
C ALA A 34 5.41 0.21 3.68
N ALA A 35 4.37 0.20 2.84
CA ALA A 35 4.53 -0.06 1.41
C ALA A 35 5.39 1.01 0.74
N ILE A 36 5.14 2.28 1.03
CA ILE A 36 5.87 3.41 0.46
C ILE A 36 7.34 3.36 0.88
N ALA A 37 7.61 3.13 2.16
CA ALA A 37 8.97 2.97 2.67
C ALA A 37 9.70 1.82 1.97
N LYS A 38 9.03 0.66 1.83
CA LYS A 38 9.62 -0.51 1.13
C LYS A 38 9.80 -0.23 -0.36
N GLY A 39 8.85 0.44 -1.02
CA GLY A 39 8.95 0.80 -2.43
C GLY A 39 10.07 1.79 -2.71
N LYS A 40 10.29 2.79 -1.84
CA LYS A 40 11.46 3.68 -1.92
C LYS A 40 12.77 2.91 -1.74
N ALA A 41 12.83 1.99 -0.78
CA ALA A 41 14.01 1.14 -0.57
C ALA A 41 14.30 0.22 -1.77
N ASP A 42 13.25 -0.27 -2.43
CA ASP A 42 13.33 -1.16 -3.59
C ASP A 42 13.48 -0.38 -4.93
N ASN A 43 13.66 0.95 -4.89
CA ASN A 43 13.70 1.86 -6.06
C ASN A 43 12.46 1.76 -6.97
N VAL A 44 11.30 1.44 -6.39
CA VAL A 44 10.01 1.35 -7.08
C VAL A 44 9.31 2.71 -7.02
N ASN A 45 8.64 3.09 -8.10
CA ASN A 45 7.84 4.31 -8.14
C ASN A 45 6.62 4.19 -7.22
N THR A 46 6.70 4.80 -6.04
CA THR A 46 5.62 4.85 -5.03
C THR A 46 4.70 6.04 -5.16
N SER A 47 5.00 7.01 -6.04
CA SER A 47 4.31 8.29 -6.11
C SER A 47 2.80 8.16 -6.38
N ALA A 48 2.41 7.20 -7.23
CA ALA A 48 1.01 6.92 -7.51
C ALA A 48 0.26 6.42 -6.26
N PHE A 49 0.96 5.72 -5.37
CA PHE A 49 0.37 5.15 -4.19
C PHE A 49 0.48 6.04 -2.96
N GLU A 50 1.52 6.88 -2.85
CA GLU A 50 1.52 8.03 -1.93
C GLU A 50 0.28 8.89 -2.18
N LYS A 51 -0.03 9.19 -3.46
CA LYS A 51 -1.29 9.84 -3.82
C LYS A 51 -2.50 9.03 -3.38
N ARG A 52 -2.51 7.72 -3.62
CA ARG A 52 -3.62 6.83 -3.26
C ARG A 52 -3.87 6.79 -1.74
N VAL A 53 -2.82 6.68 -0.93
CA VAL A 53 -2.88 6.69 0.55
C VAL A 53 -3.32 8.06 1.07
N ALA A 54 -2.86 9.14 0.45
CA ALA A 54 -3.33 10.49 0.77
C ALA A 54 -4.82 10.68 0.42
N ASP A 55 -5.27 10.17 -0.73
CA ASP A 55 -6.67 10.25 -1.17
C ASP A 55 -7.59 9.38 -0.30
N MET A 56 -7.12 8.19 0.08
CA MET A 56 -7.73 7.35 1.12
C MET A 56 -7.85 8.12 2.45
N LYS A 57 -6.75 8.71 2.94
CA LYS A 57 -6.75 9.51 4.19
C LYS A 57 -7.70 10.70 4.12
N ALA A 58 -7.86 11.30 2.94
CA ALA A 58 -8.79 12.38 2.67
C ALA A 58 -10.26 11.93 2.53
N GLY A 59 -10.54 10.62 2.58
CA GLY A 59 -11.89 10.07 2.44
C GLY A 59 -12.47 10.17 1.03
N LYS A 60 -11.61 10.32 0.01
CA LYS A 60 -11.99 10.44 -1.40
C LYS A 60 -12.12 9.10 -2.14
N MET A 61 -11.93 7.98 -1.43
CA MET A 61 -12.09 6.60 -1.93
C MET A 61 -13.27 5.87 -1.33
#